data_AF-A0A349DCP6-F1
#
_entry.id   AF-A0A349DCP6-F1
#
_cell.length_a   1.000
_cell.length_b   1.000
_cell.length_c   1.000
_cell.angle_alpha   90.00
_cell.angle_beta   90.00
_cell.angle_gamma   90.00
#
_symmetry.space_group_name_H-M   'P 1'
#
loop_
_entity.id
_entity.type
_entity.pdbx_description
1 polymer ?
#
loop_
_entity_poly.entity_id
_entity_poly.type
_entity_poly.pdbx_seq_one_letter_code
_entity_poly.pdbx_strand_id
1 'polypeptide(L)'
;WRSTGDIFDTWESIKELALSQYKVAEYNGGGCFNDMDMLVVGMKGKGHVGLKGCTTEEYKTHFAFWAMMGSPLIIGCDLREADEDAMAILKNEELIKIDQDAAYRQPYFVNGNRVVNSERKGDEPIFGWYPDHMPVIVRHLENGDLAVGFFNFTDDDHYECFTLDAVGLGFSTGKTLELKNVWTGEVTRAINDTVGVNLPAHGSVVYRAKVVDYK
;
A
#
# COMPACT_ATOMS: atom_id res chain seq x y z
N TRP A 1 8.26 7.53 14.25
CA TRP A 1 7.77 8.85 14.75
C TRP A 1 6.50 9.16 14.00
N ARG A 2 5.56 9.89 14.60
CA ARG A 2 4.36 10.31 13.87
C ARG A 2 4.76 11.21 12.71
N SER A 3 4.55 10.74 11.48
CA SER A 3 4.91 11.46 10.24
C SER A 3 3.76 12.32 9.71
N THR A 4 2.59 12.26 10.35
CA THR A 4 1.33 12.88 9.94
C THR A 4 0.70 13.73 11.05
N GLY A 5 -0.37 14.44 10.69
CA GLY A 5 -1.38 14.88 11.67
C GLY A 5 -2.23 13.72 12.17
N ASP A 6 -3.22 14.05 13.00
CA ASP A 6 -4.17 13.06 13.54
C ASP A 6 -5.06 12.49 12.43
N ILE A 7 -5.27 11.17 12.45
CA ILE A 7 -6.21 10.49 11.57
C ILE A 7 -7.65 10.64 12.09
N PHE A 8 -8.59 10.79 11.16
CA PHE A 8 -10.02 10.74 11.42
C PHE A 8 -10.66 9.65 10.58
N ASP A 9 -11.77 9.09 11.08
CA ASP A 9 -12.54 8.05 10.39
C ASP A 9 -13.38 8.64 9.24
N THR A 10 -12.67 9.13 8.22
CA THR A 10 -13.19 9.58 6.92
C THR A 10 -12.20 9.23 5.81
N TRP A 11 -12.72 9.03 4.59
CA TRP A 11 -11.89 8.72 3.44
C TRP A 11 -10.89 9.82 3.12
N GLU A 12 -11.31 11.08 3.25
CA GLU A 12 -10.48 12.24 2.97
C GLU A 12 -9.25 12.28 3.89
N SER A 13 -9.43 12.00 5.19
CA SER A 13 -8.32 11.92 6.13
C SER A 13 -7.35 10.78 5.79
N ILE A 14 -7.87 9.58 5.50
CA ILE A 14 -7.06 8.42 5.09
C ILE A 14 -6.23 8.77 3.85
N LYS A 15 -6.87 9.34 2.81
CA LYS A 15 -6.24 9.72 1.56
C LYS A 15 -5.16 10.78 1.77
N GLU A 16 -5.45 11.85 2.51
CA GLU A 16 -4.48 12.92 2.78
C GLU A 16 -3.24 12.39 3.52
N LEU A 17 -3.44 11.54 4.53
CA LEU A 17 -2.34 10.94 5.28
C LEU A 17 -1.51 9.99 4.41
N ALA A 18 -2.14 9.16 3.58
CA ALA A 18 -1.46 8.29 2.63
C ALA A 18 -0.57 9.09 1.65
N LEU A 19 -1.12 10.13 1.02
CA LEU A 19 -0.40 10.97 0.05
C LEU A 19 0.72 11.80 0.68
N SER A 20 0.56 12.21 1.95
CA SER A 20 1.61 12.93 2.67
C SER A 20 2.92 12.13 2.80
N GLN A 21 2.85 10.79 2.72
CA GLN A 21 4.04 9.94 2.85
C GLN A 21 5.02 10.08 1.69
N TYR A 22 4.63 10.65 0.56
CA TYR A 22 5.53 10.75 -0.60
C TYR A 22 6.74 11.64 -0.34
N LYS A 23 6.63 12.53 0.66
CA LYS A 23 7.71 13.41 1.12
C LYS A 23 8.68 12.73 2.07
N VAL A 24 8.25 11.63 2.70
CA VAL A 24 8.94 11.05 3.86
C VAL A 24 9.14 9.54 3.77
N ALA A 25 8.68 8.88 2.69
CA ALA A 25 8.77 7.44 2.50
C ALA A 25 10.22 6.91 2.64
N GLU A 26 11.19 7.72 2.23
CA GLU A 26 12.64 7.46 2.32
C GLU A 26 13.24 7.45 3.73
N TYR A 27 12.46 7.80 4.76
CA TYR A 27 12.94 7.80 6.14
C TYR A 27 12.57 6.50 6.90
N ASN A 28 11.71 5.64 6.34
CA ASN A 28 11.26 4.41 7.02
C ASN A 28 12.36 3.32 7.00
N GLY A 29 12.65 2.64 8.11
CA GLY A 29 13.56 1.49 8.08
C GLY A 29 13.68 0.78 9.42
N GLY A 30 14.53 -0.23 9.48
CA GLY A 30 14.74 -1.02 10.70
C GLY A 30 15.07 -0.13 11.92
N GLY A 31 14.16 -0.10 12.89
CA GLY A 31 14.27 0.71 14.12
C GLY A 31 13.72 2.13 14.03
N CYS A 32 13.31 2.59 12.84
CA CYS A 32 12.88 3.96 12.55
C CYS A 32 11.70 3.95 11.56
N PHE A 33 10.47 3.75 12.05
CA PHE A 33 9.28 3.65 11.20
C PHE A 33 8.53 4.98 11.09
N ASN A 34 8.04 5.29 9.88
CA ASN A 34 7.07 6.35 9.66
C ASN A 34 5.75 5.89 10.27
N ASP A 35 5.28 6.59 11.29
CA ASP A 35 3.99 6.32 11.91
C ASP A 35 2.94 7.22 11.28
N MET A 36 2.09 6.61 10.44
CA MET A 36 0.98 7.25 9.74
C MET A 36 -0.27 7.41 10.62
N ASP A 37 -0.11 7.29 11.94
CA ASP A 37 -1.14 7.24 12.96
C ASP A 37 -1.94 5.94 12.96
N MET A 38 -2.83 5.80 13.95
CA MET A 38 -3.58 4.57 14.24
C MET A 38 -4.53 4.13 13.10
N LEU A 39 -4.99 2.88 13.18
CA LEU A 39 -5.98 2.32 12.28
C LEU A 39 -7.40 2.73 12.69
N VAL A 40 -8.17 3.24 11.73
CA VAL A 40 -9.61 3.57 11.92
C VAL A 40 -10.56 2.45 11.49
N VAL A 41 -10.02 1.31 11.06
CA VAL A 41 -10.79 0.13 10.62
C VAL A 41 -11.80 -0.29 11.70
N GLY A 42 -13.08 -0.35 11.32
CA GLY A 42 -14.15 -0.78 12.21
C GLY A 42 -14.66 0.29 13.18
N MET A 43 -14.16 1.53 13.13
CA MET A 43 -14.71 2.63 13.92
C MET A 43 -16.12 3.01 13.47
N LYS A 44 -16.40 3.00 12.16
CA LYS A 44 -17.73 3.23 11.56
C LYS A 44 -18.43 4.48 12.11
N GLY A 45 -17.68 5.57 12.24
CA GLY A 45 -18.14 6.86 12.77
C GLY A 45 -18.27 6.92 14.30
N LYS A 46 -17.77 5.91 15.03
CA LYS A 46 -17.81 5.85 16.50
C LYS A 46 -16.46 6.21 17.13
N GLY A 47 -16.48 6.74 18.34
CA GLY A 47 -15.29 7.12 19.10
C GLY A 47 -14.88 8.59 18.90
N HIS A 48 -13.78 9.01 19.53
CA HIS A 48 -13.39 10.43 19.56
C HIS A 48 -12.93 11.00 18.22
N VAL A 49 -12.37 10.15 17.36
CA VAL A 49 -12.01 10.50 15.98
C VAL A 49 -12.95 9.83 14.95
N GLY A 50 -14.03 9.20 15.45
CA GLY A 50 -15.10 8.65 14.64
C GLY A 50 -15.97 9.77 14.10
N LEU A 51 -15.92 10.01 12.79
CA LEU A 51 -16.70 11.05 12.12
C LEU A 51 -17.77 10.43 11.23
N LYS A 52 -17.61 10.51 9.91
CA LYS A 52 -18.57 9.99 8.93
C LYS A 52 -18.53 8.45 8.84
N GLY A 53 -17.38 7.85 9.15
CA GLY A 53 -17.10 6.45 8.85
C GLY A 53 -16.68 6.24 7.40
N CYS A 54 -16.09 5.08 7.15
CA CYS A 54 -15.66 4.64 5.83
C CYS A 54 -16.42 3.39 5.37
N THR A 55 -16.40 3.15 4.07
CA THR A 55 -16.87 1.91 3.47
C THR A 55 -15.90 0.77 3.79
N THR A 56 -16.36 -0.48 3.66
CA THR A 56 -15.48 -1.66 3.83
C THR A 56 -14.31 -1.64 2.83
N GLU A 57 -14.53 -1.12 1.61
CA GLU A 57 -13.47 -1.04 0.60
C GLU A 57 -12.43 0.03 0.96
N GLU A 58 -12.86 1.21 1.43
CA GLU A 58 -11.96 2.25 1.95
C GLU A 58 -11.14 1.73 3.16
N TYR A 59 -11.75 0.97 4.08
CA TYR A 59 -11.02 0.35 5.20
C TYR A 59 -10.01 -0.69 4.74
N LYS A 60 -10.32 -1.50 3.72
CA LYS A 60 -9.37 -2.44 3.11
C LYS A 60 -8.18 -1.69 2.52
N THR A 61 -8.45 -0.61 1.78
CA THR A 61 -7.42 0.25 1.18
C THR A 61 -6.55 0.91 2.24
N HIS A 62 -7.13 1.45 3.30
CA HIS A 62 -6.40 2.01 4.44
C HIS A 62 -5.45 0.98 5.07
N PHE A 63 -5.96 -0.19 5.44
CA PHE A 63 -5.14 -1.23 6.09
C PHE A 63 -4.03 -1.73 5.17
N ALA A 64 -4.35 -1.99 3.90
CA ALA A 64 -3.38 -2.43 2.90
C ALA A 64 -2.27 -1.39 2.68
N PHE A 65 -2.63 -0.11 2.59
CA PHE A 65 -1.65 0.94 2.35
C PHE A 65 -0.71 1.10 3.56
N TRP A 66 -1.24 1.12 4.79
CA TRP A 66 -0.42 1.20 6.01
C TRP A 66 0.57 0.04 6.10
N ALA A 67 0.11 -1.18 5.85
CA ALA A 67 0.95 -2.38 5.86
C ALA A 67 2.04 -2.34 4.77
N MET A 68 1.68 -1.93 3.55
CA MET A 68 2.65 -1.77 2.45
C MET A 68 3.71 -0.71 2.77
N MET A 69 3.32 0.37 3.45
CA MET A 69 4.20 1.45 3.87
C MET A 69 5.07 1.10 5.09
N GLY A 70 4.80 -0.03 5.76
CA GLY A 70 5.50 -0.42 6.99
C GLY A 70 5.22 0.54 8.14
N SER A 71 4.00 1.07 8.22
CA SER A 71 3.55 1.90 9.34
C SER A 71 3.12 0.98 10.50
N PRO A 72 3.37 1.36 11.77
CA PRO A 72 2.82 0.63 12.91
C PRO A 72 1.31 0.40 12.77
N LEU A 73 0.88 -0.86 12.87
CA LEU A 73 -0.53 -1.25 12.80
C LEU A 73 -1.18 -1.21 14.19
N ILE A 74 -1.51 0.00 14.66
CA ILE A 74 -2.10 0.23 15.99
C ILE A 74 -3.62 0.35 15.87
N ILE A 75 -4.38 -0.59 16.42
CA ILE A 75 -5.85 -0.61 16.30
C ILE A 75 -6.48 0.50 17.15
N GLY A 76 -7.32 1.33 16.53
CA GLY A 76 -8.03 2.42 17.21
C GLY A 76 -9.51 2.18 17.51
N CYS A 77 -10.13 1.13 16.97
CA CYS A 77 -11.53 0.80 17.21
C CYS A 77 -11.75 0.01 18.52
N ASP A 78 -13.00 0.00 19.01
CA ASP A 78 -13.38 -0.85 20.14
C ASP A 78 -13.57 -2.29 19.65
N LEU A 79 -12.60 -3.16 19.94
CA LEU A 79 -12.60 -4.57 19.52
C LEU A 79 -13.79 -5.39 20.04
N ARG A 80 -14.50 -4.93 21.07
CA ARG A 80 -15.71 -5.60 21.59
C ARG A 80 -16.89 -5.43 20.64
N GLU A 81 -16.86 -4.37 19.84
CA GLU A 81 -17.93 -3.94 18.94
C GLU A 81 -17.51 -4.02 17.46
N ALA A 82 -16.30 -4.53 17.19
CA ALA A 82 -15.79 -4.72 15.83
C ALA A 82 -16.57 -5.85 15.14
N ASP A 83 -17.11 -5.55 13.95
CA ASP A 83 -17.87 -6.52 13.18
C ASP A 83 -16.98 -7.44 12.33
N GLU A 84 -17.61 -8.40 11.66
CA GLU A 84 -16.91 -9.44 10.89
C GLU A 84 -16.05 -8.85 9.78
N ASP A 85 -16.52 -7.80 9.09
CA ASP A 85 -15.76 -7.11 8.06
C ASP A 85 -14.49 -6.45 8.64
N ALA A 86 -14.63 -5.70 9.74
CA ALA A 86 -13.49 -5.07 10.41
C ALA A 86 -12.49 -6.13 10.90
N MET A 87 -12.97 -7.21 11.51
CA MET A 87 -12.12 -8.29 12.00
C MET A 87 -11.44 -9.05 10.86
N ALA A 88 -12.10 -9.23 9.71
CA ALA A 88 -11.49 -9.85 8.54
C ALA A 88 -10.34 -9.01 7.99
N ILE A 89 -10.48 -7.68 7.97
CA ILE A 89 -9.42 -6.74 7.57
C ILE A 89 -8.27 -6.79 8.58
N LEU A 90 -8.56 -6.57 9.86
CA LEU A 90 -7.57 -6.50 10.93
C LEU A 90 -6.80 -7.82 11.15
N LYS A 91 -7.37 -8.95 10.73
CA LYS A 91 -6.75 -10.28 10.83
C LYS A 91 -6.18 -10.79 9.51
N ASN A 92 -6.05 -9.96 8.47
CA ASN A 92 -5.43 -10.40 7.22
C ASN A 92 -3.94 -10.75 7.45
N GLU A 93 -3.66 -12.04 7.60
CA GLU A 93 -2.32 -12.53 7.91
C GLU A 93 -1.28 -12.20 6.84
N GLU A 94 -1.66 -12.15 5.57
CA GLU A 94 -0.72 -11.91 4.47
C GLU A 94 -0.26 -10.45 4.47
N LEU A 95 -1.17 -9.50 4.74
CA LEU A 95 -0.81 -8.09 4.92
C LEU A 95 0.03 -7.87 6.19
N ILE A 96 -0.33 -8.52 7.29
CA ILE A 96 0.48 -8.46 8.53
C ILE A 96 1.89 -8.99 8.29
N LYS A 97 2.05 -10.10 7.54
CA LYS A 97 3.37 -10.63 7.18
C LYS A 97 4.18 -9.69 6.29
N ILE A 98 3.53 -8.92 5.42
CA ILE A 98 4.20 -7.91 4.59
C ILE A 98 4.69 -6.75 5.47
N ASP A 99 3.85 -6.26 6.36
CA ASP A 99 4.20 -5.21 7.31
C ASP A 99 5.40 -5.61 8.19
N GLN A 100 5.30 -6.80 8.79
CA GLN A 100 6.25 -7.40 9.73
C GLN A 100 7.46 -8.08 9.06
N ASP A 101 7.66 -7.88 7.75
CA ASP A 101 8.82 -8.46 7.04
C ASP A 101 10.15 -8.01 7.67
N ALA A 102 10.98 -8.98 8.04
CA ALA A 102 12.19 -8.77 8.83
C ALA A 102 13.28 -7.97 8.12
N ALA A 103 13.19 -7.79 6.79
CA ALA A 103 14.16 -6.97 6.07
C ALA A 103 13.91 -5.47 6.25
N TYR A 104 12.72 -5.07 6.75
CA TYR A 104 12.33 -3.66 6.97
C TYR A 104 12.60 -2.75 5.77
N ARG A 105 12.51 -3.29 4.55
CA ARG A 105 12.84 -2.54 3.33
C ARG A 105 11.74 -1.55 3.03
N GLN A 106 12.15 -0.35 2.61
CA GLN A 106 11.23 0.69 2.19
C GLN A 106 10.44 0.26 0.94
N PRO A 107 9.17 0.66 0.85
CA PRO A 107 8.43 0.60 -0.39
C PRO A 107 8.97 1.61 -1.42
N TYR A 108 8.73 1.34 -2.69
CA TYR A 108 9.00 2.27 -3.78
C TYR A 108 7.89 2.23 -4.83
N PHE A 109 7.73 3.33 -5.57
CA PHE A 109 6.67 3.47 -6.57
C PHE A 109 7.14 2.99 -7.95
N VAL A 110 6.29 2.27 -8.68
CA VAL A 110 6.62 1.69 -10.01
C VAL A 110 5.92 2.35 -11.19
N ASN A 111 4.82 3.05 -10.97
CA ASN A 111 4.11 3.84 -11.99
C ASN A 111 4.34 5.35 -11.82
N GLY A 112 5.39 5.75 -11.09
CA GLY A 112 5.87 7.13 -10.97
C GLY A 112 7.05 7.44 -11.89
N ASN A 113 7.33 8.72 -12.12
CA ASN A 113 8.49 9.15 -12.88
C ASN A 113 9.66 9.28 -11.91
N ARG A 114 10.61 8.35 -11.97
CA ARG A 114 11.78 8.33 -11.07
C ARG A 114 12.87 9.35 -11.42
N VAL A 115 12.55 10.40 -12.17
CA VAL A 115 13.46 11.54 -12.36
C VAL A 115 13.64 12.25 -11.02
N VAL A 116 14.86 12.15 -10.48
CA VAL A 116 15.25 12.84 -9.25
C VAL A 116 15.08 14.34 -9.47
N ASN A 117 14.36 14.98 -8.54
CA ASN A 117 14.23 16.43 -8.50
C ASN A 117 15.58 17.04 -8.06
N SER A 118 16.42 17.38 -9.03
CA SER A 118 17.75 17.96 -8.77
C SER A 118 17.69 19.37 -8.16
N GLU A 119 16.51 20.00 -8.15
CA GLU A 119 16.28 21.33 -7.59
C GLU A 119 15.52 21.31 -6.25
N ARG A 120 15.33 20.12 -5.66
CA ARG A 120 14.58 19.89 -4.41
C ARG A 120 14.98 20.88 -3.32
N LYS A 121 13.99 21.57 -2.75
CA LYS A 121 14.15 22.44 -1.57
C LYS A 121 13.31 21.91 -0.40
N GLY A 122 13.88 21.94 0.81
CA GLY A 122 13.15 21.60 2.03
C GLY A 122 12.56 20.18 2.00
N ASP A 123 11.25 20.08 2.22
CA ASP A 123 10.47 18.83 2.30
C ASP A 123 9.80 18.43 0.97
N GLU A 124 10.23 19.01 -0.16
CA GLU A 124 9.74 18.61 -1.47
C GLU A 124 9.99 17.11 -1.74
N PRO A 125 9.14 16.41 -2.49
CA PRO A 125 9.35 15.00 -2.81
C PRO A 125 10.66 14.78 -3.61
N ILE A 126 11.33 13.64 -3.41
CA ILE A 126 12.57 13.28 -4.13
C ILE A 126 12.37 13.23 -5.65
N PHE A 127 11.27 12.67 -6.11
CA PHE A 127 10.98 12.53 -7.53
C PHE A 127 10.09 13.67 -8.01
N GLY A 128 10.36 14.17 -9.21
CA GLY A 128 9.62 15.30 -9.79
C GLY A 128 8.14 15.00 -10.08
N TRP A 129 7.75 13.73 -10.14
CA TRP A 129 6.35 13.32 -10.27
C TRP A 129 6.08 11.99 -9.57
N TYR A 130 5.13 12.01 -8.62
CA TYR A 130 4.57 10.84 -7.96
C TYR A 130 3.15 10.60 -8.47
N PRO A 131 2.70 9.34 -8.53
CA PRO A 131 1.31 8.99 -8.83
C PRO A 131 0.43 9.30 -7.60
N ASP A 132 -0.04 10.52 -7.49
CA ASP A 132 -0.80 11.11 -6.37
C ASP A 132 -2.27 10.69 -6.30
N HIS A 133 -2.73 9.91 -7.26
CA HIS A 133 -4.09 9.39 -7.28
C HIS A 133 -4.16 7.87 -7.36
N MET A 134 -3.16 7.25 -8.00
CA MET A 134 -3.20 5.84 -8.36
C MET A 134 -1.87 5.13 -8.06
N PRO A 135 -1.29 5.23 -6.85
CA PRO A 135 0.05 4.70 -6.65
C PRO A 135 0.08 3.17 -6.79
N VAL A 136 1.11 2.69 -7.50
CA VAL A 136 1.52 1.30 -7.47
C VAL A 136 2.82 1.20 -6.69
N ILE A 137 2.76 0.50 -5.57
CA ILE A 137 3.81 0.39 -4.56
C ILE A 137 4.37 -1.03 -4.58
N VAL A 138 5.70 -1.13 -4.56
CA VAL A 138 6.41 -2.40 -4.46
C VAL A 138 7.34 -2.39 -3.25
N ARG A 139 7.38 -3.51 -2.53
CA ARG A 139 8.31 -3.73 -1.41
C ARG A 139 9.05 -5.05 -1.63
N HIS A 140 10.37 -5.02 -1.52
CA HIS A 140 11.18 -6.25 -1.53
C HIS A 140 11.11 -6.93 -0.16
N LEU A 141 10.86 -8.23 -0.15
CA LEU A 141 10.68 -9.01 1.07
C LEU A 141 11.93 -9.85 1.36
N GLU A 142 12.15 -10.21 2.61
CA GLU A 142 13.38 -10.88 3.05
C GLU A 142 13.68 -12.15 2.24
N ASN A 143 12.65 -12.93 1.95
CA ASN A 143 12.74 -14.21 1.24
C ASN A 143 12.95 -14.09 -0.28
N GLY A 144 13.06 -12.87 -0.82
CA GLY A 144 13.23 -12.62 -2.25
C GLY A 144 11.93 -12.42 -3.04
N ASP A 145 10.76 -12.56 -2.40
CA ASP A 145 9.49 -12.17 -2.99
C ASP A 145 9.34 -10.64 -3.04
N LEU A 146 8.36 -10.18 -3.81
CA LEU A 146 7.88 -8.81 -3.78
C LEU A 146 6.49 -8.77 -3.14
N ALA A 147 6.17 -7.68 -2.44
CA ALA A 147 4.79 -7.28 -2.21
C ALA A 147 4.45 -6.20 -3.24
N VAL A 148 3.31 -6.31 -3.91
CA VAL A 148 2.89 -5.37 -4.96
C VAL A 148 1.49 -4.88 -4.60
N GLY A 149 1.33 -3.59 -4.36
CA GLY A 149 0.06 -2.95 -4.02
C GLY A 149 -0.37 -1.94 -5.07
N PHE A 150 -1.60 -2.05 -5.54
CA PHE A 150 -2.28 -1.10 -6.41
C PHE A 150 -3.37 -0.40 -5.60
N PHE A 151 -3.41 0.92 -5.67
CA PHE A 151 -4.36 1.73 -4.89
C PHE A 151 -5.05 2.75 -5.78
N ASN A 152 -6.37 2.87 -5.63
CA ASN A 152 -7.18 3.87 -6.30
C ASN A 152 -7.69 4.88 -5.26
N PHE A 153 -7.19 6.11 -5.30
CA PHE A 153 -7.64 7.21 -4.44
C PHE A 153 -8.63 8.16 -5.12
N THR A 154 -9.13 7.83 -6.32
CA THR A 154 -10.15 8.61 -7.04
C THR A 154 -11.54 8.06 -6.80
N ASP A 155 -12.54 8.84 -7.22
CA ASP A 155 -13.96 8.51 -7.11
C ASP A 155 -14.49 7.68 -8.29
N ASP A 156 -13.60 7.29 -9.22
CA ASP A 156 -13.93 6.57 -10.45
C ASP A 156 -13.19 5.24 -10.54
N ASP A 157 -13.76 4.29 -11.27
CA ASP A 157 -13.09 3.04 -11.62
C ASP A 157 -11.93 3.30 -12.59
N HIS A 158 -10.82 2.60 -12.39
CA HIS A 158 -9.63 2.78 -13.22
C HIS A 158 -8.86 1.49 -13.45
N TYR A 159 -8.16 1.47 -14.58
CA TYR A 159 -7.14 0.48 -14.88
C TYR A 159 -5.76 1.06 -14.62
N GLU A 160 -4.90 0.31 -13.93
CA GLU A 160 -3.51 0.67 -13.71
C GLU A 160 -2.59 -0.52 -13.96
N CYS A 161 -1.38 -0.26 -14.47
CA CYS A 161 -0.41 -1.31 -14.76
C CYS A 161 1.04 -0.83 -14.60
N PHE A 162 1.95 -1.80 -14.50
CA PHE A 162 3.38 -1.56 -14.62
C PHE A 162 4.06 -2.71 -15.36
N THR A 163 5.20 -2.41 -16.00
CA THR A 163 6.03 -3.42 -16.66
C THR A 163 7.04 -4.02 -15.68
N LEU A 164 7.41 -5.29 -15.87
CA LEU A 164 8.36 -5.98 -15.00
C LEU A 164 9.75 -5.31 -14.96
N ASP A 165 10.11 -4.50 -15.97
CA ASP A 165 11.31 -3.65 -15.93
C ASP A 165 11.34 -2.71 -14.72
N ALA A 166 10.18 -2.18 -14.29
CA ALA A 166 10.08 -1.25 -13.17
C ALA A 166 10.45 -1.89 -11.81
N VAL A 167 10.47 -3.23 -11.76
CA VAL A 167 10.90 -4.04 -10.60
C VAL A 167 12.18 -4.83 -10.87
N GLY A 168 12.89 -4.54 -11.99
CA GLY A 168 14.15 -5.19 -12.34
C GLY A 168 14.01 -6.61 -12.90
N LEU A 169 12.81 -7.00 -13.35
CA LEU A 169 12.50 -8.32 -13.90
C LEU A 169 12.12 -8.25 -15.39
N GLY A 170 12.76 -7.35 -16.15
CA GLY A 170 12.54 -7.24 -17.59
C GLY A 170 12.77 -8.55 -18.33
N PHE A 171 12.25 -8.65 -19.57
CA PHE A 171 12.24 -9.87 -20.40
C PHE A 171 13.57 -10.65 -20.41
N SER A 172 14.70 -9.93 -20.48
CA SER A 172 16.05 -10.52 -20.60
C SER A 172 16.49 -11.33 -19.37
N THR A 173 15.83 -11.16 -18.24
CA THR A 173 16.12 -11.91 -17.00
C THR A 173 15.65 -13.37 -17.07
N GLY A 174 14.70 -13.69 -17.96
CA GLY A 174 14.04 -15.00 -18.01
C GLY A 174 13.15 -15.29 -16.78
N LYS A 175 12.84 -14.27 -15.99
CA LYS A 175 12.00 -14.34 -14.79
C LYS A 175 10.63 -13.70 -15.03
N THR A 176 9.66 -14.09 -14.22
CA THR A 176 8.32 -13.49 -14.16
C THR A 176 7.80 -13.49 -12.72
N LEU A 177 6.59 -12.96 -12.52
CA LEU A 177 5.91 -12.93 -11.23
C LEU A 177 4.69 -13.86 -11.22
N GLU A 178 4.64 -14.72 -10.20
CA GLU A 178 3.42 -15.41 -9.77
C GLU A 178 2.80 -14.62 -8.62
N LEU A 179 1.57 -14.16 -8.83
CA LEU A 179 0.91 -13.13 -8.03
C LEU A 179 -0.24 -13.76 -7.24
N LYS A 180 -0.08 -13.92 -5.92
CA LYS A 180 -1.16 -14.35 -5.03
C LYS A 180 -1.86 -13.15 -4.42
N ASN A 181 -3.14 -12.96 -4.71
CA ASN A 181 -3.95 -11.89 -4.14
C ASN A 181 -4.11 -12.12 -2.61
N VAL A 182 -3.76 -11.13 -1.80
CA VAL A 182 -3.75 -11.26 -0.33
C VAL A 182 -5.15 -11.27 0.29
N TRP A 183 -6.18 -10.87 -0.46
CA TRP A 183 -7.57 -10.86 -0.02
C TRP A 183 -8.30 -12.14 -0.44
N THR A 184 -8.12 -12.56 -1.70
CA THR A 184 -8.89 -13.68 -2.27
C THR A 184 -8.13 -15.01 -2.28
N GLY A 185 -6.80 -14.97 -2.16
CA GLY A 185 -5.94 -16.14 -2.34
C GLY A 185 -5.79 -16.61 -3.78
N GLU A 186 -6.45 -15.97 -4.74
CA GLU A 186 -6.32 -16.26 -6.17
C GLU A 186 -4.89 -16.04 -6.64
N VAL A 187 -4.39 -16.97 -7.47
CA VAL A 187 -3.04 -16.91 -8.03
C VAL A 187 -3.13 -16.64 -9.52
N THR A 188 -2.47 -15.57 -9.96
CA THR A 188 -2.33 -15.18 -11.37
C THR A 188 -0.85 -15.04 -11.74
N ARG A 189 -0.55 -14.70 -12.99
CA ARG A 189 0.81 -14.42 -13.46
C ARG A 189 0.83 -13.14 -14.28
N ALA A 190 1.99 -12.49 -14.34
CA ALA A 190 2.21 -11.39 -15.27
C ALA A 190 1.98 -11.85 -16.72
N ILE A 191 1.42 -10.97 -17.55
CA ILE A 191 1.09 -11.25 -18.96
C ILE A 191 1.89 -10.27 -19.81
N ASN A 192 2.67 -10.77 -20.78
CA ASN A 192 3.51 -9.94 -21.65
C ASN A 192 4.38 -8.94 -20.84
N ASP A 193 5.07 -9.45 -19.82
CA ASP A 193 5.89 -8.66 -18.89
C ASP A 193 5.17 -7.48 -18.22
N THR A 194 3.84 -7.57 -18.09
CA THR A 194 3.00 -6.54 -17.49
C THR A 194 2.14 -7.13 -16.39
N VAL A 195 2.00 -6.39 -15.29
CA VAL A 195 1.00 -6.63 -14.26
C VAL A 195 0.04 -5.46 -14.29
N GLY A 196 -1.25 -5.74 -14.45
CA GLY A 196 -2.27 -4.70 -14.49
C GLY A 196 -3.59 -5.18 -13.90
N VAL A 197 -4.33 -4.24 -13.33
CA VAL A 197 -5.56 -4.51 -12.57
C VAL A 197 -6.59 -3.43 -12.83
N ASN A 198 -7.87 -3.82 -12.81
CA ASN A 198 -8.97 -2.87 -12.69
C ASN A 198 -9.25 -2.68 -11.19
N LEU A 199 -9.32 -1.44 -10.76
CA LEU A 199 -9.61 -1.05 -9.39
C LEU A 199 -10.93 -0.29 -9.38
N PRO A 200 -11.90 -0.67 -8.52
CA PRO A 200 -13.06 0.17 -8.30
C PRO A 200 -12.63 1.50 -7.65
N ALA A 201 -13.50 2.51 -7.69
CA ALA A 201 -13.34 3.72 -6.88
C ALA A 201 -12.97 3.37 -5.42
N HIS A 202 -11.96 4.05 -4.87
CA HIS A 202 -11.42 3.85 -3.51
C HIS A 202 -10.80 2.47 -3.23
N GLY A 203 -10.73 1.60 -4.24
CA GLY A 203 -10.31 0.22 -4.12
C GLY A 203 -8.80 0.00 -4.06
N SER A 204 -8.42 -1.19 -3.62
CA SER A 204 -7.03 -1.63 -3.65
C SER A 204 -6.91 -3.13 -3.92
N VAL A 205 -5.77 -3.50 -4.49
CA VAL A 205 -5.36 -4.89 -4.63
C VAL A 205 -3.91 -5.02 -4.22
N VAL A 206 -3.62 -5.98 -3.33
CA VAL A 206 -2.25 -6.31 -2.93
C VAL A 206 -1.96 -7.77 -3.28
N TYR A 207 -0.76 -8.01 -3.78
CA TYR A 207 -0.24 -9.32 -4.14
C TYR A 207 1.02 -9.64 -3.33
N ARG A 208 1.10 -10.89 -2.87
CA ARG A 208 2.39 -11.54 -2.61
C ARG A 208 2.89 -12.09 -3.94
N ALA A 209 3.97 -11.53 -4.46
CA ALA A 209 4.49 -11.81 -5.78
C ALA A 209 5.79 -12.60 -5.70
N LYS A 210 5.74 -13.87 -6.08
CA LYS A 210 6.92 -14.75 -6.10
C LYS A 210 7.65 -14.59 -7.43
N VAL A 211 8.97 -14.42 -7.36
CA VAL A 211 9.83 -14.44 -8.55
C VAL A 211 10.02 -15.88 -9.01
N VAL A 212 9.57 -16.19 -10.23
CA VAL A 212 9.64 -17.54 -10.82
C VAL A 212 10.28 -17.49 -12.20
N ASP A 213 10.71 -18.64 -12.71
CA ASP A 213 11.13 -18.75 -14.11
C ASP A 213 9.93 -18.51 -15.05
N TYR A 214 10.19 -17.83 -16.17
CA TYR A 214 9.17 -17.56 -17.19
C TYR A 214 8.66 -18.85 -17.87
N LYS A 215 9.50 -19.91 -17.90
CA LYS A 215 9.23 -21.18 -18.57
C LYS A 215 8.40 -22.15 -17.73
#